data_AF-A0A968ZSF0-F1
#
_entry.id   AF-A0A968ZSF0-F1
#
_cell.length_a   1.000
_cell.length_b   1.000
_cell.length_c   1.000
_cell.angle_alpha   90.00
_cell.angle_beta   90.00
_cell.angle_gamma   90.00
#
_symmetry.space_group_name_H-M   'P 1'
#
loop_
_entity.id
_entity.type
_entity.pdbx_description
1 polymer ?
#
loop_
_entity_poly.entity_id
_entity_poly.type
_entity_poly.pdbx_seq_one_letter_code
_entity_poly.pdbx_strand_id
1 'polypeptide(L)'
;MTVAYPRKLQNALSARDILSRVVSDREIHHITLNRYRYNEQRSCKDLTDLIETLNGEPRDLVQDLSHHIADEARHAFWLTDLLIDLGAEVNTPPGSSYIDEFERLLDQEQFSSPEHKEDGIISALAAINVTEKRGCEYFSAHIHALKQAPQTDENIKIRETIERILPEETGHVRWGTRRLAEIARKSPVHRRKVEQARIKYAAIEQAAYESGMDITLGAELRRVSKLVEIANTLPVWERPQYLAERLPLTLLAPDLQQTRITAAQRVWNRDPQAFMEKLVPMFLSGINQVKPEVKRPKVAS
;
A
#
# COMPACT_ATOMS: atom_id res chain seq x y z
N MET A 1 16.29 13.33 15.06
CA MET A 1 15.12 12.98 14.22
C MET A 1 15.33 11.57 13.75
N THR A 2 14.49 10.64 14.20
CA THR A 2 14.60 9.23 13.84
C THR A 2 13.56 8.97 12.75
N VAL A 3 14.02 8.74 11.53
CA VAL A 3 13.15 8.34 10.42
C VAL A 3 12.64 6.93 10.76
N ALA A 4 11.32 6.79 10.94
CA ALA A 4 10.70 5.49 11.10
C ALA A 4 10.73 4.78 9.75
N TYR A 5 11.70 3.89 9.57
CA TYR A 5 11.73 2.95 8.45
C TYR A 5 10.87 1.72 8.81
N PRO A 6 10.12 1.15 7.86
CA PRO A 6 9.44 -0.12 8.06
C PRO A 6 10.45 -1.18 8.50
N ARG A 7 10.14 -1.91 9.58
CA ARG A 7 10.98 -3.05 10.00
C ARG A 7 10.84 -4.15 8.96
N LYS A 8 11.96 -4.52 8.31
CA LYS A 8 12.05 -5.76 7.52
C LYS A 8 11.76 -6.95 8.45
N LEU A 9 10.62 -7.61 8.25
CA LEU A 9 10.44 -8.98 8.71
C LEU A 9 11.42 -9.88 7.94
N GLN A 10 12.08 -10.79 8.66
CA GLN A 10 12.96 -11.79 8.06
C GLN A 10 12.19 -12.53 6.95
N ASN A 11 12.73 -12.51 5.72
CA ASN A 11 12.21 -13.13 4.48
C ASN A 11 11.22 -12.33 3.61
N ALA A 12 10.96 -11.04 3.89
CA ALA A 12 10.19 -10.21 2.94
C ALA A 12 11.09 -9.70 1.79
N LEU A 13 10.66 -9.91 0.53
CA LEU A 13 11.32 -9.33 -0.66
C LEU A 13 11.24 -7.80 -0.59
N SER A 14 12.36 -7.10 -0.87
CA SER A 14 12.34 -5.64 -0.94
C SER A 14 11.69 -5.15 -2.24
N ALA A 15 11.28 -3.88 -2.30
CA ALA A 15 10.77 -3.27 -3.53
C ALA A 15 11.74 -3.47 -4.70
N ARG A 16 13.06 -3.36 -4.48
CA ARG A 16 14.07 -3.61 -5.53
C ARG A 16 14.07 -5.07 -6.01
N ASP A 17 13.96 -6.02 -5.09
CA ASP A 17 13.90 -7.45 -5.43
C ASP A 17 12.63 -7.77 -6.25
N ILE A 18 11.50 -7.16 -5.90
CA ILE A 18 10.23 -7.31 -6.62
C ILE A 18 10.35 -6.69 -8.02
N LEU A 19 10.77 -5.43 -8.11
CA LEU A 19 10.77 -4.68 -9.36
C LEU A 19 11.78 -5.23 -10.37
N SER A 20 12.91 -5.79 -9.91
CA SER A 20 13.85 -6.48 -10.81
C SER A 20 13.21 -7.68 -11.54
N ARG A 21 12.28 -8.39 -10.90
CA ARG A 21 11.51 -9.48 -11.52
C ARG A 21 10.40 -8.94 -12.41
N VAL A 22 9.69 -7.90 -11.96
CA VAL A 22 8.61 -7.25 -12.73
C VAL A 22 9.11 -6.76 -14.09
N VAL A 23 10.23 -6.02 -14.13
CA VAL A 23 10.78 -5.46 -15.38
C VAL A 23 11.18 -6.56 -16.38
N SER A 24 11.46 -7.79 -15.90
CA SER A 24 11.83 -8.92 -16.76
C SER A 24 10.65 -9.63 -17.45
N ASP A 25 9.41 -9.38 -16.99
CA ASP A 25 8.19 -9.95 -17.57
C ASP A 25 7.26 -8.82 -18.04
N ARG A 26 7.13 -8.67 -19.35
CA ARG A 26 6.38 -7.56 -19.98
C ARG A 26 4.92 -7.49 -19.53
N GLU A 27 4.25 -8.63 -19.37
CA GLU A 27 2.84 -8.68 -18.96
C GLU A 27 2.69 -8.17 -17.51
N ILE A 28 3.54 -8.67 -16.61
CA ILE A 28 3.55 -8.25 -15.20
C ILE A 28 3.93 -6.77 -15.10
N HIS A 29 4.89 -6.33 -15.91
CA HIS A 29 5.33 -4.94 -15.96
C HIS A 29 4.19 -3.99 -16.35
N HIS A 30 3.42 -4.33 -17.39
CA HIS A 30 2.26 -3.55 -17.81
C HIS A 30 1.17 -3.52 -16.74
N ILE A 31 0.91 -4.64 -16.08
CA ILE A 31 -0.02 -4.69 -14.93
C ILE A 31 0.45 -3.76 -13.80
N THR A 32 1.75 -3.75 -13.49
CA THR A 32 2.32 -2.86 -12.47
C THR A 32 2.17 -1.38 -12.85
N LEU A 33 2.41 -1.02 -14.11
CA LEU A 33 2.21 0.35 -14.59
C LEU A 33 0.74 0.77 -14.54
N ASN A 34 -0.17 -0.13 -14.91
CA ASN A 34 -1.62 0.13 -14.80
C ASN A 34 -2.07 0.26 -13.35
N ARG A 35 -1.40 -0.42 -12.39
CA ARG A 35 -1.63 -0.18 -10.96
C ARG A 35 -1.20 1.22 -10.53
N TYR A 36 -0.04 1.71 -10.96
CA TYR A 36 0.35 3.09 -10.67
C TYR A 36 -0.69 4.06 -11.20
N ARG A 37 -1.07 3.94 -12.47
CA ARG A 37 -2.11 4.78 -13.08
C ARG A 37 -3.42 4.76 -12.28
N TYR A 38 -3.88 3.58 -11.91
CA TYR A 38 -5.12 3.42 -11.15
C TYR A 38 -5.01 4.03 -9.75
N ASN A 39 -3.83 3.90 -9.12
CA ASN A 39 -3.58 4.48 -7.81
C ASN A 39 -3.63 6.00 -7.84
N GLU A 40 -3.00 6.66 -8.81
CA GLU A 40 -3.02 8.14 -8.87
C GLU A 40 -4.44 8.67 -9.12
N GLN A 41 -5.25 7.96 -9.90
CA GLN A 41 -6.67 8.29 -10.06
C GLN A 41 -7.47 8.13 -8.77
N ARG A 42 -7.18 7.10 -7.97
CA ARG A 42 -7.79 6.92 -6.66
C ARG A 42 -7.35 8.01 -5.68
N SER A 43 -6.06 8.36 -5.66
CA SER A 43 -5.54 9.49 -4.89
C SER A 43 -6.29 10.79 -5.21
N CYS A 44 -6.56 11.08 -6.50
CA CYS A 44 -7.38 12.23 -6.90
C CYS A 44 -8.76 12.21 -6.24
N LYS A 45 -9.45 11.06 -6.26
CA LYS A 45 -10.77 10.90 -5.67
C LYS A 45 -10.72 11.10 -4.16
N ASP A 46 -9.80 10.44 -3.48
CA ASP A 46 -9.73 10.47 -2.02
C ASP A 46 -9.35 11.86 -1.48
N LEU A 47 -8.46 12.56 -2.18
CA LEU A 47 -8.12 13.96 -1.87
C LEU A 47 -9.31 14.89 -2.12
N THR A 48 -10.11 14.64 -3.15
CA THR A 48 -11.34 15.40 -3.43
C THR A 48 -12.36 15.19 -2.31
N ASP A 49 -12.62 13.94 -1.94
CA ASP A 49 -13.53 13.58 -0.84
C ASP A 49 -13.08 14.23 0.49
N LEU A 50 -11.75 14.29 0.73
CA LEU A 50 -11.18 14.99 1.88
C LEU A 50 -11.45 16.50 1.82
N ILE A 51 -11.24 17.16 0.68
CA ILE A 51 -11.53 18.60 0.52
C ILE A 51 -13.00 18.89 0.81
N GLU A 52 -13.92 18.09 0.27
CA GLU A 52 -15.36 18.23 0.51
C GLU A 52 -15.69 18.07 2.00
N THR A 53 -15.09 17.07 2.66
CA THR A 53 -15.24 16.82 4.09
C THR A 53 -14.72 17.98 4.95
N LEU A 54 -13.59 18.58 4.55
CA LEU A 54 -13.02 19.74 5.24
C LEU A 54 -13.88 21.01 5.09
N ASN A 55 -14.75 21.05 4.07
CA ASN A 55 -15.68 22.14 3.79
C ASN A 55 -14.98 23.52 3.80
N GLY A 56 -13.86 23.64 3.09
CA GLY A 56 -13.10 24.88 2.96
C GLY A 56 -12.19 25.23 4.16
N GLU A 57 -12.05 24.35 5.15
CA GLU A 57 -11.34 24.64 6.39
C GLU A 57 -10.40 23.51 6.85
N PRO A 58 -9.10 23.80 7.08
CA PRO A 58 -8.45 25.11 6.94
C PRO A 58 -8.12 25.43 5.48
N ARG A 59 -8.24 26.73 5.12
CA ARG A 59 -8.15 27.20 3.72
C ARG A 59 -6.84 26.86 3.02
N ASP A 60 -5.73 26.97 3.74
CA ASP A 60 -4.40 26.68 3.21
C ASP A 60 -4.19 25.17 3.00
N LEU A 61 -4.77 24.31 3.84
CA LEU A 61 -4.78 22.87 3.61
C LEU A 61 -5.62 22.52 2.37
N VAL A 62 -6.82 23.10 2.24
CA VAL A 62 -7.68 22.88 1.07
C VAL A 62 -6.99 23.32 -0.23
N GLN A 63 -6.28 24.45 -0.20
CA GLN A 63 -5.47 24.90 -1.33
C GLN A 63 -4.35 23.90 -1.66
N ASP A 64 -3.59 23.46 -0.66
CA ASP A 64 -2.51 22.49 -0.87
C ASP A 64 -3.03 21.16 -1.44
N LEU A 65 -4.14 20.65 -0.90
CA LEU A 65 -4.79 19.43 -1.39
C LEU A 65 -5.28 19.60 -2.85
N SER A 66 -5.75 20.79 -3.22
CA SER A 66 -6.17 21.07 -4.60
C SER A 66 -4.98 21.04 -5.57
N HIS A 67 -3.82 21.54 -5.16
CA HIS A 67 -2.59 21.41 -5.96
C HIS A 67 -2.13 19.95 -6.04
N HIS A 68 -2.22 19.21 -4.94
CA HIS A 68 -1.89 17.78 -4.91
C HIS A 68 -2.77 17.00 -5.90
N ILE A 69 -4.09 17.22 -5.92
CA ILE A 69 -4.99 16.62 -6.93
C ILE A 69 -4.55 16.93 -8.36
N ALA A 70 -4.09 18.15 -8.63
CA ALA A 70 -3.61 18.55 -9.96
C ALA A 70 -2.28 17.87 -10.35
N ASP A 71 -1.44 17.50 -9.39
CA ASP A 71 -0.26 16.67 -9.61
C ASP A 71 -0.69 15.23 -9.90
N GLU A 72 -1.53 14.62 -9.06
CA GLU A 72 -1.99 13.23 -9.24
C GLU A 72 -2.75 13.01 -10.55
N ALA A 73 -3.60 13.95 -10.94
CA ALA A 73 -4.31 13.89 -12.21
C ALA A 73 -3.34 13.89 -13.40
N ARG A 74 -2.22 14.60 -13.26
CA ARG A 74 -1.16 14.67 -14.28
C ARG A 74 -0.33 13.39 -14.31
N HIS A 75 -0.02 12.81 -13.15
CA HIS A 75 0.63 11.51 -13.05
C HIS A 75 -0.21 10.42 -13.73
N ALA A 76 -1.50 10.35 -13.38
CA ALA A 76 -2.46 9.44 -13.99
C ALA A 76 -2.53 9.62 -15.51
N PHE A 77 -2.54 10.87 -15.98
CA PHE A 77 -2.53 11.20 -17.40
C PHE A 77 -1.27 10.66 -18.09
N TRP A 78 -0.07 10.94 -17.59
CA TRP A 78 1.17 10.45 -18.18
C TRP A 78 1.27 8.92 -18.20
N LEU A 79 0.83 8.26 -17.13
CA LEU A 79 0.81 6.79 -17.05
C LEU A 79 -0.23 6.20 -18.00
N THR A 80 -1.35 6.88 -18.23
CA THR A 80 -2.37 6.45 -19.20
C THR A 80 -1.83 6.52 -20.62
N ASP A 81 -1.23 7.64 -21.01
CA ASP A 81 -0.59 7.80 -22.32
C ASP A 81 0.50 6.75 -22.53
N LEU A 82 1.35 6.54 -21.52
CA LEU A 82 2.38 5.50 -21.55
C LEU A 82 1.78 4.12 -21.83
N LEU A 83 0.73 3.71 -21.08
CA LEU A 83 0.10 2.40 -21.25
C LEU A 83 -0.50 2.22 -22.64
N ILE A 84 -1.17 3.24 -23.17
CA ILE A 84 -1.74 3.22 -24.52
C ILE A 84 -0.64 3.05 -25.56
N ASP A 85 0.45 3.81 -25.44
CA ASP A 85 1.58 3.75 -26.37
C ASP A 85 2.30 2.39 -26.34
N LEU A 86 2.30 1.70 -25.19
CA LEU A 86 2.86 0.35 -25.05
C LEU A 86 1.91 -0.75 -25.54
N GLY A 87 0.68 -0.39 -25.91
CA GLY A 87 -0.39 -1.34 -26.26
C GLY A 87 -0.90 -2.13 -25.06
N ALA A 88 -0.77 -1.59 -23.85
CA ALA A 88 -1.20 -2.22 -22.61
C ALA A 88 -2.70 -1.97 -22.33
N GLU A 89 -3.31 -2.83 -21.50
CA GLU A 89 -4.67 -2.62 -21.04
C GLU A 89 -4.74 -1.50 -19.98
N VAL A 90 -5.78 -0.67 -20.06
CA VAL A 90 -6.06 0.44 -19.13
C VAL A 90 -7.32 0.20 -18.28
N ASN A 91 -7.69 -1.07 -18.12
CA ASN A 91 -8.81 -1.49 -17.26
C ASN A 91 -8.46 -1.38 -15.77
N THR A 92 -9.40 -1.73 -14.90
CA THR A 92 -9.10 -1.91 -13.46
C THR A 92 -8.08 -3.04 -13.31
N PRO A 93 -6.91 -2.78 -12.67
CA PRO A 93 -5.90 -3.80 -12.52
C PRO A 93 -6.42 -4.98 -11.66
N PRO A 94 -6.06 -6.22 -11.99
CA PRO A 94 -6.57 -7.43 -11.34
C PRO A 94 -6.08 -7.58 -9.89
N GLY A 95 -6.74 -8.40 -9.07
CA GLY A 95 -6.29 -8.79 -7.73
C GLY A 95 -6.53 -7.76 -6.63
N SER A 96 -6.21 -8.09 -5.39
CA SER A 96 -6.45 -7.23 -4.23
C SER A 96 -5.73 -5.89 -4.36
N SER A 97 -6.49 -4.81 -4.37
CA SER A 97 -5.98 -3.45 -4.42
C SER A 97 -5.38 -3.07 -3.07
N TYR A 98 -4.10 -2.69 -3.08
CA TYR A 98 -3.42 -2.13 -1.91
C TYR A 98 -4.21 -0.97 -1.31
N ILE A 99 -4.77 -0.12 -2.17
CA ILE A 99 -5.56 1.05 -1.76
C ILE A 99 -6.85 0.61 -1.09
N ASP A 100 -7.57 -0.38 -1.64
CA ASP A 100 -8.84 -0.84 -1.06
C ASP A 100 -8.60 -1.46 0.33
N GLU A 101 -7.53 -2.23 0.49
CA GLU A 101 -7.14 -2.79 1.79
C GLU A 101 -6.69 -1.71 2.77
N PHE A 102 -5.99 -0.68 2.28
CA PHE A 102 -5.60 0.48 3.09
C PHE A 102 -6.84 1.23 3.57
N GLU A 103 -7.76 1.60 2.66
CA GLU A 103 -9.04 2.26 2.95
C GLU A 103 -9.88 1.48 3.96
N ARG A 104 -9.98 0.16 3.81
CA ARG A 104 -10.70 -0.74 4.73
C ARG A 104 -10.15 -0.67 6.16
N LEU A 105 -8.85 -0.46 6.30
CA LEU A 105 -8.17 -0.37 7.59
C LEU A 105 -8.21 1.04 8.21
N LEU A 106 -8.63 2.07 7.46
CA LEU A 106 -8.84 3.42 8.00
C LEU A 106 -10.09 3.48 8.89
N ASP A 107 -10.06 4.30 9.94
CA ASP A 107 -11.28 4.64 10.68
C ASP A 107 -12.03 5.76 9.97
N GLN A 108 -13.26 5.49 9.55
CA GLN A 108 -14.06 6.41 8.75
C GLN A 108 -14.77 7.50 9.58
N GLU A 109 -14.78 7.40 10.92
CA GLU A 109 -15.53 8.32 11.79
C GLU A 109 -14.76 9.58 12.24
N GLN A 110 -13.60 9.87 11.65
CA GLN A 110 -12.66 10.85 12.22
C GLN A 110 -13.01 12.33 11.98
N PHE A 111 -14.03 12.63 11.18
CA PHE A 111 -14.55 13.98 10.93
C PHE A 111 -15.95 14.21 11.53
N SER A 112 -16.45 13.27 12.33
CA SER A 112 -17.84 13.23 12.79
C SER A 112 -18.27 14.37 13.73
N SER A 113 -17.33 15.13 14.31
CA SER A 113 -17.64 16.32 15.11
C SER A 113 -16.57 17.42 15.00
N PRO A 114 -16.92 18.69 15.23
CA PRO A 114 -15.96 19.80 15.27
C PRO A 114 -14.82 19.60 16.28
N GLU A 115 -15.08 18.89 17.37
CA GLU A 115 -14.12 18.58 18.44
C GLU A 115 -13.06 17.55 17.98
N HIS A 116 -13.37 16.75 16.96
CA HIS A 116 -12.47 15.76 16.36
C HIS A 116 -11.84 16.21 15.03
N LYS A 117 -12.20 17.38 14.50
CA LYS A 117 -11.73 17.88 13.20
C LYS A 117 -10.19 17.91 13.09
N GLU A 118 -9.49 18.34 14.14
CA GLU A 118 -8.02 18.36 14.12
C GLU A 118 -7.42 16.95 14.16
N ASP A 119 -8.05 16.01 14.86
CA ASP A 119 -7.61 14.61 14.89
C ASP A 119 -7.83 13.94 13.54
N GLY A 120 -8.96 14.23 12.87
CA GLY A 120 -9.20 13.84 11.48
C GLY A 120 -8.16 14.40 10.51
N ILE A 121 -7.77 15.68 10.65
CA ILE A 121 -6.71 16.28 9.83
C ILE A 121 -5.35 15.60 10.08
N ILE A 122 -4.97 15.36 11.34
CA ILE A 122 -3.71 14.68 11.67
C ILE A 122 -3.68 13.29 11.04
N SER A 123 -4.78 12.56 11.15
CA SER A 123 -4.92 11.23 10.61
C SER A 123 -4.89 11.19 9.09
N ALA A 124 -5.64 12.07 8.42
CA ALA A 124 -5.63 12.18 6.96
C ALA A 124 -4.23 12.52 6.43
N LEU A 125 -3.55 13.51 7.04
CA LEU A 125 -2.17 13.86 6.68
C LEU A 125 -1.19 12.71 6.94
N ALA A 126 -1.38 11.93 8.01
CA ALA A 126 -0.54 10.76 8.29
C ALA A 126 -0.78 9.65 7.27
N ALA A 127 -2.03 9.38 6.90
CA ALA A 127 -2.43 8.39 5.91
C ALA A 127 -1.89 8.73 4.51
N ILE A 128 -2.07 9.97 4.06
CA ILE A 128 -1.46 10.48 2.82
C ILE A 128 0.07 10.31 2.91
N ASN A 129 0.69 10.79 3.98
CA ASN A 129 2.16 10.78 4.04
C ASN A 129 2.80 9.39 3.99
N VAL A 130 2.15 8.34 4.49
CA VAL A 130 2.69 6.97 4.44
C VAL A 130 2.49 6.32 3.07
N THR A 131 1.39 6.59 2.38
CA THR A 131 1.12 6.07 1.03
C THR A 131 2.04 6.72 0.00
N GLU A 132 2.22 8.04 0.07
CA GLU A 132 3.20 8.80 -0.73
C GLU A 132 4.64 8.28 -0.59
N LYS A 133 5.04 7.93 0.64
CA LYS A 133 6.36 7.32 0.90
C LYS A 133 6.51 5.97 0.22
N ARG A 134 5.46 5.16 0.23
CA ARG A 134 5.44 3.85 -0.44
C ARG A 134 5.54 4.03 -1.96
N GLY A 135 4.79 4.97 -2.53
CA GLY A 135 4.87 5.36 -3.95
C GLY A 135 6.30 5.73 -4.34
N CYS A 136 6.91 6.68 -3.62
CA CYS A 136 8.32 7.06 -3.79
C CYS A 136 9.30 5.89 -3.72
N GLU A 137 9.14 4.99 -2.74
CA GLU A 137 10.00 3.80 -2.61
C GLU A 137 9.89 2.90 -3.85
N TYR A 138 8.67 2.68 -4.33
CA TYR A 138 8.38 1.85 -5.49
C TYR A 138 8.91 2.47 -6.78
N PHE A 139 8.63 3.75 -7.04
CA PHE A 139 9.15 4.45 -8.20
C PHE A 139 10.69 4.47 -8.22
N SER A 140 11.32 4.73 -7.08
CA SER A 140 12.77 4.69 -6.96
C SER A 140 13.33 3.29 -7.24
N ALA A 141 12.70 2.25 -6.72
CA ALA A 141 13.09 0.86 -6.97
C ALA A 141 12.88 0.46 -8.44
N HIS A 142 11.82 0.96 -9.08
CA HIS A 142 11.49 0.68 -10.47
C HIS A 142 12.47 1.35 -11.43
N ILE A 143 12.78 2.63 -11.21
CA ILE A 143 13.84 3.34 -11.95
C ILE A 143 15.17 2.60 -11.81
N HIS A 144 15.50 2.14 -10.61
CA HIS A 144 16.72 1.36 -10.38
C HIS A 144 16.72 0.06 -11.20
N ALA A 145 15.62 -0.72 -11.17
CA ALA A 145 15.50 -1.95 -11.95
C ALA A 145 15.60 -1.69 -13.46
N LEU A 146 14.93 -0.64 -13.97
CA LEU A 146 14.97 -0.25 -15.39
C LEU A 146 16.36 0.17 -15.85
N LYS A 147 17.18 0.78 -14.97
CA LYS A 147 18.59 1.12 -15.28
C LYS A 147 19.49 -0.10 -15.39
N GLN A 148 19.11 -1.22 -14.78
CA GLN A 148 19.88 -2.48 -14.85
C GLN A 148 19.35 -3.43 -15.94
N ALA A 149 18.11 -3.23 -16.41
CA ALA A 149 17.51 -4.01 -17.48
C ALA A 149 18.06 -3.61 -18.87
N PRO A 150 17.84 -4.44 -19.92
CA PRO A 150 18.14 -4.04 -21.29
C PRO A 150 17.49 -2.71 -21.66
N GLN A 151 18.26 -1.80 -22.27
CA GLN A 151 17.81 -0.46 -22.63
C GLN A 151 17.05 -0.47 -23.96
N THR A 152 15.88 -1.12 -23.96
CA THR A 152 14.93 -1.06 -25.07
C THR A 152 14.18 0.26 -25.06
N ASP A 153 13.61 0.66 -26.21
CA ASP A 153 12.80 1.88 -26.32
C ASP A 153 11.63 1.89 -25.31
N GLU A 154 10.99 0.73 -25.12
CA GLU A 154 9.94 0.53 -24.12
C GLU A 154 10.45 0.81 -22.69
N ASN A 155 11.58 0.21 -22.28
CA ASN A 155 12.13 0.41 -20.93
C ASN A 155 12.62 1.83 -20.70
N ILE A 156 13.20 2.48 -21.71
CA ILE A 156 13.63 3.88 -21.66
C ILE A 156 12.41 4.78 -21.44
N LYS A 157 11.35 4.60 -22.24
CA LYS A 157 10.13 5.40 -22.14
C LYS A 157 9.42 5.25 -20.78
N ILE A 158 9.36 4.02 -20.26
CA ILE A 158 8.81 3.76 -18.92
C ILE A 158 9.66 4.48 -17.85
N ARG A 159 10.99 4.34 -17.92
CA ARG A 159 11.90 4.99 -16.96
C ARG A 159 11.72 6.51 -16.97
N GLU A 160 11.72 7.12 -18.14
CA GLU A 160 11.58 8.57 -18.29
C GLU A 160 10.25 9.09 -17.75
N THR A 161 9.17 8.32 -17.96
CA THR A 161 7.85 8.65 -17.40
C THR A 161 7.88 8.61 -15.87
N ILE A 162 8.46 7.58 -15.27
CA ILE A 162 8.56 7.46 -13.81
C ILE A 162 9.53 8.52 -13.22
N GLU A 163 10.65 8.81 -13.91
CA GLU A 163 11.59 9.87 -13.52
C GLU A 163 10.96 11.26 -13.58
N ARG A 164 9.93 11.46 -14.41
CA ARG A 164 9.15 12.69 -14.47
C ARG A 164 8.19 12.84 -13.26
N ILE A 165 7.61 11.74 -12.79
CA ILE A 165 6.65 11.71 -11.67
C ILE A 165 7.38 11.84 -10.32
N LEU A 166 8.46 11.10 -10.11
CA LEU A 166 9.14 10.96 -8.81
C LEU A 166 9.48 12.29 -8.08
N PRO A 167 9.91 13.38 -8.76
CA PRO A 167 10.17 14.65 -8.08
C PRO A 167 8.92 15.27 -7.42
N GLU A 168 7.75 15.10 -8.03
CA GLU A 168 6.46 15.61 -7.55
C GLU A 168 6.00 14.82 -6.31
N GLU A 169 6.03 13.49 -6.38
CA GLU A 169 5.80 12.56 -5.25
C GLU A 169 6.71 12.88 -4.05
N THR A 170 8.00 13.12 -4.31
CA THR A 170 8.94 13.51 -3.25
C THR A 170 8.54 14.87 -2.64
N GLY A 171 7.94 15.75 -3.44
CA GLY A 171 7.30 16.99 -3.00
C GLY A 171 6.16 16.73 -2.03
N HIS A 172 5.23 15.84 -2.36
CA HIS A 172 4.09 15.46 -1.52
C HIS A 172 4.54 14.85 -0.19
N VAL A 173 5.52 13.95 -0.20
CA VAL A 173 6.12 13.38 1.03
C VAL A 173 6.71 14.47 1.93
N ARG A 174 7.46 15.42 1.36
CA ARG A 174 8.05 16.54 2.12
C ARG A 174 6.97 17.46 2.68
N TRP A 175 5.96 17.77 1.87
CA TRP A 175 4.82 18.58 2.26
C TRP A 175 4.08 17.97 3.46
N GLY A 176 3.65 16.72 3.38
CA GLY A 176 2.94 16.05 4.48
C GLY A 176 3.79 15.93 5.74
N THR A 177 5.10 15.67 5.59
CA THR A 177 6.05 15.61 6.71
C THR A 177 6.13 16.96 7.42
N ARG A 178 6.22 18.06 6.65
CA ARG A 178 6.26 19.43 7.15
C ARG A 178 4.96 19.80 7.86
N ARG A 179 3.79 19.54 7.26
CA ARG A 179 2.47 19.83 7.85
C ARG A 179 2.27 19.10 9.18
N LEU A 180 2.60 17.81 9.25
CA LEU A 180 2.56 17.05 10.50
C LEU A 180 3.53 17.62 11.56
N ALA A 181 4.72 18.07 11.16
CA ALA A 181 5.68 18.69 12.07
C ALA A 181 5.23 20.06 12.59
N GLU A 182 4.52 20.84 11.77
CA GLU A 182 3.88 22.09 12.19
C GLU A 182 2.82 21.85 13.27
N ILE A 183 1.93 20.87 13.06
CA ILE A 183 0.92 20.49 14.05
C ILE A 183 1.60 20.00 15.35
N ALA A 184 2.61 19.14 15.25
CA ALA A 184 3.35 18.62 16.40
C ALA A 184 4.10 19.70 17.21
N ARG A 185 4.37 20.88 16.63
CA ARG A 185 5.01 22.01 17.31
C ARG A 185 4.03 22.86 18.12
N LYS A 186 2.71 22.77 17.87
CA LYS A 186 1.69 23.55 18.57
C LYS A 186 1.68 23.30 20.08
N SER A 187 1.74 22.04 20.51
CA SER A 187 1.84 21.69 21.94
C SER A 187 2.33 20.26 22.16
N PRO A 188 2.71 19.88 23.40
CA PRO A 188 3.06 18.50 23.73
C PRO A 188 1.93 17.49 23.45
N VAL A 189 0.66 17.92 23.53
CA VAL A 189 -0.50 17.06 23.22
C VAL A 189 -0.55 16.76 21.73
N HIS A 190 -0.45 17.78 20.87
CA HIS A 190 -0.42 17.60 19.42
C HIS A 190 0.76 16.73 18.97
N ARG A 191 1.93 16.90 19.61
CA ARG A 191 3.09 16.05 19.34
C ARG A 191 2.79 14.57 19.56
N ARG A 192 2.10 14.23 20.65
CA ARG A 192 1.70 12.84 20.94
C ARG A 192 0.69 12.33 19.92
N LYS A 193 -0.31 13.14 19.57
CA LYS A 193 -1.31 12.80 18.55
C LYS A 193 -0.67 12.51 17.19
N VAL A 194 0.21 13.39 16.72
CA VAL A 194 0.95 13.19 15.47
C VAL A 194 1.82 11.94 15.50
N GLU A 195 2.51 11.67 16.62
CA GLU A 195 3.35 10.47 16.74
C GLU A 195 2.50 9.18 16.75
N GLN A 196 1.39 9.19 17.48
CA GLN A 196 0.44 8.07 17.48
C GLN A 196 -0.13 7.81 16.10
N ALA A 197 -0.55 8.86 15.38
CA ALA A 197 -1.04 8.73 14.01
C ALA A 197 0.05 8.15 13.09
N ARG A 198 1.30 8.64 13.16
CA ARG A 198 2.40 8.09 12.36
C ARG A 198 2.63 6.60 12.61
N ILE A 199 2.61 6.16 13.87
CA ILE A 199 2.77 4.75 14.22
C ILE A 199 1.60 3.92 13.67
N LYS A 200 0.36 4.37 13.89
CA LYS A 200 -0.85 3.70 13.43
C LYS A 200 -0.88 3.56 11.92
N TYR A 201 -0.73 4.67 11.19
CA TYR A 201 -0.84 4.67 9.73
C TYR A 201 0.34 3.96 9.06
N ALA A 202 1.54 3.96 9.65
CA ALA A 202 2.63 3.12 9.17
C ALA A 202 2.34 1.62 9.34
N ALA A 203 1.67 1.22 10.42
CA ALA A 203 1.27 -0.17 10.62
C ALA A 203 0.14 -0.59 9.65
N ILE A 204 -0.84 0.30 9.42
CA ILE A 204 -1.90 0.10 8.41
C ILE A 204 -1.31 -0.04 7.01
N GLU A 205 -0.42 0.88 6.63
CA GLU A 205 0.29 0.87 5.35
C GLU A 205 1.01 -0.46 5.12
N GLN A 206 1.82 -0.88 6.10
CA GLN A 206 2.58 -2.11 6.02
C GLN A 206 1.65 -3.35 5.92
N ALA A 207 0.55 -3.36 6.65
CA ALA A 207 -0.44 -4.45 6.59
C ALA A 207 -1.15 -4.52 5.23
N ALA A 208 -1.54 -3.37 4.68
CA ALA A 208 -2.16 -3.30 3.35
C ALA A 208 -1.18 -3.75 2.26
N TYR A 209 0.07 -3.30 2.35
CA TYR A 209 1.16 -3.69 1.46
C TYR A 209 1.41 -5.21 1.47
N GLU A 210 1.58 -5.81 2.65
CA GLU A 210 1.79 -7.25 2.80
C GLU A 210 0.58 -8.05 2.31
N SER A 211 -0.62 -7.58 2.57
CA SER A 211 -1.86 -8.23 2.14
C SER A 211 -2.04 -8.26 0.62
N GLY A 212 -1.59 -7.20 -0.07
CA GLY A 212 -1.57 -7.14 -1.54
C GLY A 212 -0.55 -8.09 -2.17
N MET A 213 0.47 -8.50 -1.42
CA MET A 213 1.48 -9.46 -1.86
C MET A 213 1.16 -10.92 -1.48
N ASP A 214 0.29 -11.13 -0.51
CA ASP A 214 0.06 -12.43 0.11
C ASP A 214 -1.22 -13.11 -0.38
N ILE A 215 -1.06 -13.97 -1.39
CA ILE A 215 -2.13 -14.81 -1.96
C ILE A 215 -2.10 -16.25 -1.42
N THR A 216 -1.17 -16.58 -0.53
CA THR A 216 -0.88 -17.96 -0.12
C THR A 216 -1.82 -18.47 0.98
N LEU A 217 -1.90 -19.79 1.21
CA LEU A 217 -2.66 -20.31 2.36
C LEU A 217 -2.09 -19.80 3.68
N GLY A 218 -2.98 -19.44 4.61
CA GLY A 218 -2.62 -18.80 5.88
C GLY A 218 -2.48 -17.28 5.79
N ALA A 219 -2.70 -16.68 4.61
CA ALA A 219 -2.79 -15.23 4.44
C ALA A 219 -3.90 -14.65 5.31
N GLU A 220 -5.01 -15.37 5.49
CA GLU A 220 -6.11 -14.99 6.38
C GLU A 220 -5.63 -14.85 7.84
N LEU A 221 -4.86 -15.81 8.34
CA LEU A 221 -4.29 -15.77 9.70
C LEU A 221 -3.24 -14.67 9.86
N ARG A 222 -2.42 -14.43 8.84
CA ARG A 222 -1.45 -13.32 8.84
C ARG A 222 -2.16 -11.97 8.81
N ARG A 223 -3.23 -11.81 8.02
CA ARG A 223 -4.07 -10.60 8.01
C ARG A 223 -4.74 -10.37 9.37
N VAL A 224 -5.20 -11.42 10.06
CA VAL A 224 -5.69 -11.30 11.45
C VAL A 224 -4.58 -10.86 12.40
N SER A 225 -3.38 -11.45 12.29
CA SER A 225 -2.21 -11.03 13.10
C SER A 225 -1.90 -9.54 12.89
N LYS A 226 -1.94 -9.08 11.63
CA LYS A 226 -1.72 -7.67 11.28
C LYS A 226 -2.81 -6.76 11.83
N LEU A 227 -4.06 -7.19 11.79
CA LEU A 227 -5.17 -6.46 12.39
C LEU A 227 -4.96 -6.27 13.90
N VAL A 228 -4.46 -7.28 14.60
CA VAL A 228 -4.08 -7.19 16.02
C VAL A 228 -2.87 -6.28 16.23
N GLU A 229 -1.84 -6.35 15.38
CA GLU A 229 -0.69 -5.44 15.40
C GLU A 229 -1.14 -3.98 15.29
N ILE A 230 -2.05 -3.66 14.37
CA ILE A 230 -2.62 -2.32 14.22
C ILE A 230 -3.43 -1.93 15.45
N ALA A 231 -4.32 -2.81 15.94
CA ALA A 231 -5.11 -2.54 17.14
C ALA A 231 -4.21 -2.23 18.35
N ASN A 232 -3.03 -2.84 18.45
CA ASN A 232 -2.06 -2.56 19.50
C ASN A 232 -1.42 -1.16 19.42
N THR A 233 -1.51 -0.48 18.28
CA THR A 233 -1.11 0.93 18.14
C THR A 233 -2.15 1.91 18.70
N LEU A 234 -3.39 1.45 18.89
CA LEU A 234 -4.50 2.26 19.39
C LEU A 234 -4.53 2.31 20.93
N PRO A 235 -5.15 3.35 21.51
CA PRO A 235 -5.55 3.35 22.92
C PRO A 235 -6.37 2.12 23.28
N VAL A 236 -6.21 1.62 24.51
CA VAL A 236 -6.77 0.33 24.95
C VAL A 236 -8.30 0.26 24.78
N TRP A 237 -9.00 1.38 24.95
CA TRP A 237 -10.46 1.45 24.83
C TRP A 237 -10.98 1.44 23.37
N GLU A 238 -10.17 1.84 22.38
CA GLU A 238 -10.56 1.84 20.96
C GLU A 238 -10.35 0.46 20.30
N ARG A 239 -9.51 -0.40 20.88
CA ARG A 239 -9.15 -1.70 20.29
C ARG A 239 -10.34 -2.64 20.08
N PRO A 240 -11.26 -2.82 21.05
CA PRO A 240 -12.37 -3.77 20.88
C PRO A 240 -13.27 -3.41 19.71
N GLN A 241 -13.60 -2.12 19.56
CA GLN A 241 -14.42 -1.62 18.45
C GLN A 241 -13.69 -1.78 17.11
N TYR A 242 -12.43 -1.33 17.03
CA TYR A 242 -11.63 -1.46 15.81
C TYR A 242 -11.54 -2.90 15.30
N LEU A 243 -11.35 -3.85 16.22
CA LEU A 243 -11.33 -5.29 15.90
C LEU A 243 -12.72 -5.81 15.50
N ALA A 244 -13.78 -5.46 16.23
CA ALA A 244 -15.13 -5.94 15.94
C ALA A 244 -15.62 -5.54 14.54
N GLU A 245 -15.31 -4.31 14.10
CA GLU A 245 -15.69 -3.79 12.80
C GLU A 245 -14.95 -4.50 11.64
N ARG A 246 -13.68 -4.86 11.84
CA ARG A 246 -12.79 -5.30 10.74
C ARG A 246 -12.53 -6.81 10.71
N LEU A 247 -12.65 -7.49 11.86
CA LEU A 247 -12.38 -8.92 11.97
C LEU A 247 -13.28 -9.79 11.06
N PRO A 248 -14.60 -9.53 10.91
CA PRO A 248 -15.44 -10.34 10.02
C PRO A 248 -14.95 -10.31 8.57
N LEU A 249 -14.65 -9.12 8.05
CA LEU A 249 -14.14 -8.94 6.69
C LEU A 249 -12.74 -9.55 6.53
N THR A 250 -11.88 -9.42 7.54
CA THR A 250 -10.53 -10.01 7.52
C THR A 250 -10.54 -11.54 7.56
N LEU A 251 -11.51 -12.16 8.26
CA LEU A 251 -11.66 -13.62 8.32
C LEU A 251 -12.27 -14.20 7.04
N LEU A 252 -13.27 -13.54 6.47
CA LEU A 252 -13.94 -14.01 5.25
C LEU A 252 -13.10 -13.76 3.99
N ALA A 253 -12.36 -12.64 3.97
CA ALA A 253 -11.42 -12.24 2.92
C ALA A 253 -11.91 -12.51 1.48
N PRO A 254 -13.11 -12.04 1.08
CA PRO A 254 -13.68 -12.34 -0.24
C PRO A 254 -12.76 -11.91 -1.40
N ASP A 255 -12.09 -10.77 -1.28
CA ASP A 255 -11.17 -10.26 -2.31
C ASP A 255 -9.93 -11.15 -2.48
N LEU A 256 -9.46 -11.78 -1.40
CA LEU A 256 -8.36 -12.75 -1.46
C LEU A 256 -8.78 -14.00 -2.21
N GLN A 257 -10.00 -14.51 -1.98
CA GLN A 257 -10.52 -15.65 -2.73
C GLN A 257 -10.70 -15.31 -4.21
N GLN A 258 -11.23 -14.13 -4.52
CA GLN A 258 -11.37 -13.66 -5.90
C GLN A 258 -10.01 -13.50 -6.59
N THR A 259 -9.01 -12.98 -5.88
CA THR A 259 -7.63 -12.85 -6.37
C THR A 259 -7.03 -14.21 -6.70
N ARG A 260 -7.19 -15.20 -5.81
CA ARG A 260 -6.73 -16.58 -6.02
C ARG A 260 -7.41 -17.21 -7.24
N ILE A 261 -8.71 -17.05 -7.40
CA ILE A 261 -9.47 -17.55 -8.56
C ILE A 261 -8.96 -16.90 -9.86
N THR A 262 -8.79 -15.58 -9.87
CA THR A 262 -8.30 -14.85 -11.05
C THR A 262 -6.88 -15.27 -11.42
N ALA A 263 -5.99 -15.41 -10.43
CA ALA A 263 -4.62 -15.89 -10.64
C ALA A 263 -4.62 -17.33 -11.19
N ALA A 264 -5.45 -18.21 -10.61
CA ALA A 264 -5.60 -19.58 -11.07
C ALA A 264 -6.10 -19.64 -12.54
N GLN A 265 -7.12 -18.85 -12.88
CA GLN A 265 -7.66 -18.77 -14.24
C GLN A 265 -6.62 -18.27 -15.25
N ARG A 266 -5.84 -17.24 -14.90
CA ARG A 266 -4.78 -16.73 -15.80
C ARG A 266 -3.67 -17.73 -16.04
N VAL A 267 -3.17 -18.37 -14.98
CA VAL A 267 -2.13 -19.41 -15.13
C VAL A 267 -2.68 -20.60 -15.90
N TRP A 268 -3.92 -21.03 -15.64
CA TRP A 268 -4.57 -22.08 -16.41
C TRP A 268 -4.70 -21.75 -17.90
N ASN A 269 -5.11 -20.53 -18.24
CA ASN A 269 -5.27 -20.11 -19.64
C ASN A 269 -3.92 -19.96 -20.37
N ARG A 270 -2.84 -19.66 -19.64
CA ARG A 270 -1.50 -19.45 -20.22
C ARG A 270 -0.68 -20.73 -20.31
N ASP A 271 -0.69 -21.53 -19.24
CA ASP A 271 0.12 -22.75 -19.09
C ASP A 271 -0.55 -23.72 -18.07
N PRO A 272 -1.48 -24.57 -18.55
CA PRO A 272 -2.22 -25.53 -17.70
C PRO A 272 -1.30 -26.52 -16.97
N GLN A 273 -0.12 -26.80 -17.52
CA GLN A 273 0.83 -27.74 -16.95
C GLN A 273 1.58 -27.11 -15.76
N ALA A 274 2.04 -25.86 -15.90
CA ALA A 274 2.61 -25.10 -14.80
C ALA A 274 1.62 -24.85 -13.64
N PHE A 275 0.32 -24.78 -13.93
CA PHE A 275 -0.72 -24.69 -12.90
C PHE A 275 -0.72 -25.92 -11.97
N MET A 276 -0.73 -27.13 -12.56
CA MET A 276 -0.73 -28.40 -11.81
C MET A 276 0.58 -28.64 -11.05
N GLU A 277 1.70 -28.20 -11.60
CA GLU A 277 3.04 -28.46 -11.04
C GLU A 277 3.51 -27.42 -10.02
N LYS A 278 3.07 -26.16 -10.10
CA LYS A 278 3.59 -25.06 -9.25
C LYS A 278 2.55 -24.41 -8.36
N LEU A 279 1.32 -24.19 -8.86
CA LEU A 279 0.26 -23.58 -8.07
C LEU A 279 -0.30 -24.57 -7.05
N VAL A 280 -0.76 -25.75 -7.48
CA VAL A 280 -1.36 -26.75 -6.58
C VAL A 280 -0.46 -27.08 -5.37
N PRO A 281 0.86 -27.28 -5.53
CA PRO A 281 1.75 -27.48 -4.38
C PRO A 281 1.92 -26.23 -3.52
N MET A 282 1.95 -25.01 -4.08
CA MET A 282 2.04 -23.76 -3.30
C MET A 282 0.78 -23.50 -2.46
N PHE A 283 -0.39 -23.88 -2.98
CA PHE A 283 -1.63 -23.90 -2.23
C PHE A 283 -1.59 -24.99 -1.14
N LEU A 284 -1.15 -26.21 -1.42
CA LEU A 284 -1.18 -27.31 -0.43
C LEU A 284 -0.04 -27.28 0.61
N SER A 285 1.13 -26.73 0.28
CA SER A 285 2.31 -26.70 1.18
C SER A 285 2.19 -25.73 2.35
N GLY A 286 1.23 -24.79 2.30
CA GLY A 286 0.84 -23.98 3.47
C GLY A 286 0.27 -24.79 4.64
N ILE A 287 -0.18 -26.03 4.40
CA ILE A 287 -0.70 -26.93 5.45
C ILE A 287 0.44 -27.64 6.21
N ASN A 288 1.62 -27.80 5.60
CA ASN A 288 2.71 -28.60 6.15
C ASN A 288 3.69 -27.83 7.06
N GLN A 289 3.56 -26.50 7.18
CA GLN A 289 4.43 -25.70 8.07
C GLN A 289 3.90 -25.57 9.51
N VAL A 290 2.69 -26.08 9.81
CA VAL A 290 2.20 -26.20 11.19
C VAL A 290 2.57 -27.58 11.74
N LYS A 291 3.86 -27.81 11.98
CA LYS A 291 4.28 -28.85 12.94
C LYS A 291 5.01 -28.15 14.07
N PRO A 292 4.53 -28.24 15.32
CA PRO A 292 5.29 -27.73 16.46
C PRO A 292 6.59 -28.52 16.54
N GLU A 293 7.70 -27.80 16.53
CA GLU A 293 9.03 -28.36 16.74
C GLU A 293 9.09 -28.87 18.18
N VAL A 294 8.83 -30.17 18.37
CA VAL A 294 9.01 -30.84 19.66
C VAL A 294 10.51 -30.85 19.94
N LYS A 295 10.97 -29.92 20.78
CA LYS A 295 12.33 -29.92 21.32
C LYS A 295 12.56 -31.25 22.04
N ARG A 296 13.37 -32.14 21.44
CA ARG A 296 13.90 -33.30 22.13
C ARG A 296 14.90 -32.83 23.20
N PRO A 297 14.80 -33.31 24.44
CA PRO A 297 15.78 -32.96 25.47
C PRO A 297 17.14 -33.52 25.10
N LYS A 298 18.19 -32.70 25.28
CA LYS A 298 19.58 -33.14 25.18
C LYS A 298 19.84 -34.19 26.24
N VAL A 299 20.19 -35.40 25.82
CA VAL A 299 20.79 -36.40 26.70
C VAL A 299 22.25 -35.98 26.88
N ALA A 300 22.65 -35.77 28.13
CA ALA A 300 24.02 -35.53 28.51
C ALA A 300 24.80 -36.85 28.45
N SER A 301 25.96 -36.81 27.81
CA SER A 301 27.04 -37.80 27.91
C SER A 301 28.35 -37.05 28.01
#